data_AF-A0A5R2N2E6-F1
#
_entry.id   AF-A0A5R2N2E6-F1
#
_cell.length_a   1.000
_cell.length_b   1.000
_cell.length_c   1.000
_cell.angle_alpha   90.00
_cell.angle_beta   90.00
_cell.angle_gamma   90.00
#
_symmetry.space_group_name_H-M   'P 1'
#
loop_
_entity.id
_entity.type
_entity.pdbx_description
1 polymer ?
#
loop_
_entity_poly.entity_id
_entity_poly.type
_entity_poly.pdbx_seq_one_letter_code
_entity_poly.pdbx_strand_id
1 'polypeptide(L)'
;LLDAAWNSLIVGVSAAILSTVLGILAARSITRYRYPGRRAINGLIMAPLVLPEVIVAISMLLVMLQLGLSLSLFTVVLGHVLVCIPYSMTVLTSGFEGFDRSLEEASA
;
A
#
# COMPACT_ATOMS: atom_id res chain seq x y z
N LEU A 1 19.29 21.80 4.76
CA LEU A 1 19.52 20.34 4.96
C LEU A 1 18.55 19.77 5.99
N LEU A 2 18.43 20.37 7.18
CA LEU A 2 17.48 19.93 8.21
C LEU A 2 16.02 19.91 7.73
N ASP A 3 15.57 20.94 7.00
CA ASP A 3 14.17 20.98 6.51
C ASP A 3 13.85 19.87 5.50
N ALA A 4 14.80 19.56 4.60
CA ALA A 4 14.64 18.47 3.63
C ALA A 4 14.62 17.10 4.33
N ALA A 5 15.44 16.93 5.37
CA ALA A 5 15.42 15.73 6.21
C ALA A 5 14.08 15.60 6.94
N TRP A 6 13.53 16.71 7.45
CA TRP A 6 12.23 16.73 8.12
C TRP A 6 11.08 16.36 7.19
N ASN A 7 11.06 16.94 5.98
CA ASN A 7 10.08 16.60 4.95
C ASN A 7 10.14 15.11 4.58
N SER A 8 11.36 14.57 4.41
CA SER A 8 11.56 13.15 4.11
C SER A 8 11.06 12.25 5.25
N LEU A 9 11.29 12.65 6.50
CA LEU A 9 10.81 11.93 7.68
C LEU A 9 9.28 11.92 7.74
N ILE A 10 8.62 13.07 7.52
CA ILE A 10 7.16 13.16 7.48
C ILE A 10 6.61 12.24 6.39
N VAL A 11 7.20 12.28 5.19
CA VAL A 11 6.77 11.43 4.07
C VAL A 11 6.93 9.95 4.41
N GLY A 12 8.12 9.55 4.87
CA GLY A 12 8.44 8.17 5.17
C GLY A 12 7.55 7.58 6.27
N VAL A 13 7.37 8.29 7.38
CA VAL A 13 6.52 7.83 8.49
C VAL A 13 5.06 7.76 8.05
N SER A 14 4.55 8.79 7.37
CA SER A 14 3.16 8.80 6.89
C SER A 14 2.89 7.66 5.92
N ALA A 15 3.81 7.44 4.97
CA ALA A 15 3.70 6.37 3.99
C ALA A 15 3.78 4.99 4.65
N ALA A 16 4.68 4.79 5.62
CA ALA A 16 4.81 3.55 6.35
C ALA A 16 3.53 3.19 7.11
N ILE A 17 2.95 4.14 7.85
CA ILE A 17 1.71 3.92 8.60
C ILE A 17 0.55 3.59 7.64
N LEU A 18 0.33 4.42 6.63
CA LEU A 18 -0.79 4.26 5.70
C LEU A 18 -0.69 2.96 4.90
N SER A 19 0.48 2.66 4.34
CA SER A 19 0.70 1.42 3.57
C SER A 19 0.62 0.18 4.45
N THR A 20 1.02 0.24 5.73
CA THR A 20 0.89 -0.88 6.65
C THR A 20 -0.58 -1.14 6.99
N VAL A 21 -1.35 -0.10 7.32
CA VAL A 21 -2.78 -0.24 7.61
C VAL A 21 -3.53 -0.83 6.41
N LEU A 22 -3.32 -0.28 5.22
CA LEU A 22 -3.93 -0.79 3.99
C LEU A 22 -3.44 -2.21 3.66
N GLY A 23 -2.15 -2.49 3.86
CA GLY A 23 -1.54 -3.80 3.69
C GLY A 23 -2.12 -4.85 4.62
N ILE A 24 -2.39 -4.52 5.89
CA ILE A 24 -3.03 -5.41 6.86
C ILE A 24 -4.42 -5.78 6.39
N LEU A 25 -5.22 -4.80 5.97
CA LEU A 25 -6.57 -5.03 5.46
C LEU A 25 -6.56 -5.92 4.22
N ALA A 26 -5.68 -5.62 3.26
CA ALA A 26 -5.55 -6.39 2.03
C ALA A 26 -5.06 -7.83 2.31
N ALA A 27 -3.99 -7.99 3.08
CA ALA A 27 -3.40 -9.27 3.44
C ALA A 27 -4.35 -10.14 4.27
N ARG A 28 -5.09 -9.57 5.22
CA ARG A 28 -6.11 -10.30 5.97
C ARG A 28 -7.26 -10.72 5.06
N SER A 29 -7.70 -9.84 4.15
CA SER A 29 -8.75 -10.16 3.18
C SER A 29 -8.35 -11.33 2.27
N ILE A 30 -7.11 -11.33 1.76
CA ILE A 30 -6.61 -12.34 0.83
C ILE A 30 -6.39 -13.67 1.56
N THR A 31 -5.87 -13.67 2.78
CA THR A 31 -5.55 -14.92 3.51
C THR A 31 -6.79 -15.60 4.05
N ARG A 32 -7.72 -14.86 4.67
CA ARG A 32 -8.83 -15.44 5.44
C ARG A 32 -10.12 -15.63 4.64
N TYR A 33 -10.38 -14.81 3.62
CA TYR A 33 -11.66 -14.79 2.91
C TYR A 33 -11.57 -15.32 1.47
N ARG A 34 -12.67 -15.92 1.01
CA ARG A 34 -12.88 -16.34 -0.38
C ARG A 34 -14.05 -15.54 -0.94
N TYR A 35 -13.78 -14.65 -1.89
CA TYR A 35 -14.77 -13.79 -2.52
C TYR A 35 -14.54 -13.70 -4.04
N PRO A 36 -15.60 -13.48 -4.85
CA PRO A 36 -15.45 -13.31 -6.30
C PRO A 36 -14.62 -12.06 -6.61
N GLY A 37 -13.72 -12.14 -7.59
CA GLY A 37 -12.83 -11.02 -7.98
C GLY A 37 -11.53 -10.90 -7.19
N ARG A 38 -11.28 -11.76 -6.19
CA ARG A 38 -10.04 -11.77 -5.38
C ARG A 38 -8.74 -11.71 -6.20
N ARG A 39 -8.67 -12.46 -7.31
CA ARG A 39 -7.48 -12.45 -8.19
C ARG A 39 -7.27 -11.10 -8.89
N ALA A 40 -8.35 -10.47 -9.34
CA ALA A 40 -8.29 -9.17 -10.00
C ALA A 40 -7.87 -8.06 -9.02
N ILE A 41 -8.43 -8.07 -7.81
CA ILE A 41 -8.04 -7.13 -6.75
C ILE A 41 -6.57 -7.31 -6.38
N ASN A 42 -6.12 -8.56 -6.19
CA ASN A 42 -4.71 -8.82 -5.92
C ASN A 42 -3.80 -8.34 -7.05
N GLY A 43 -4.19 -8.62 -8.31
CA GLY A 43 -3.47 -8.14 -9.49
C GLY A 43 -3.38 -6.62 -9.54
N LEU A 44 -4.46 -5.91 -9.18
CA LEU A 44 -4.49 -4.45 -9.14
C LEU A 44 -3.56 -3.90 -8.05
N ILE A 45 -3.57 -4.50 -6.85
CA ILE A 45 -2.68 -4.09 -5.76
C ILE A 45 -1.21 -4.34 -6.12
N MET A 46 -0.92 -5.44 -6.82
CA MET A 46 0.43 -5.82 -7.24
C MET A 46 0.89 -5.11 -8.52
N ALA A 47 -0.02 -4.48 -9.27
CA ALA A 47 0.28 -3.85 -10.55
C ALA A 47 1.45 -2.84 -10.49
N PRO A 48 1.54 -1.95 -9.48
CA PRO A 48 2.65 -0.99 -9.39
C PRO A 48 4.04 -1.64 -9.31
N LEU A 49 4.15 -2.87 -8.81
CA LEU A 49 5.42 -3.59 -8.67
C LEU A 49 5.94 -4.14 -10.01
N VAL A 50 5.03 -4.42 -10.94
CA VAL A 50 5.36 -5.01 -12.25
C VAL A 50 5.57 -3.93 -13.31
N LEU A 51 4.93 -2.77 -13.15
CA LEU A 51 5.03 -1.66 -14.07
C LEU A 51 6.38 -0.92 -13.91
N PRO A 52 6.94 -0.37 -14.99
CA PRO A 52 8.08 0.54 -14.90
C PRO A 52 7.75 1.74 -14.00
N GLU A 53 8.64 2.07 -13.06
CA GLU A 53 8.41 3.13 -12.06
C GLU A 53 8.07 4.48 -12.70
N VAL A 54 8.70 4.81 -13.82
CA VAL A 54 8.45 6.05 -14.57
C VAL A 54 6.99 6.12 -15.05
N ILE A 55 6.43 5.00 -15.50
CA ILE A 55 5.03 4.94 -15.94
C ILE A 55 4.10 5.20 -14.76
N VAL A 56 4.34 4.54 -13.63
CA VAL A 56 3.55 4.72 -12.40
C VAL A 56 3.60 6.18 -11.94
N ALA A 57 4.78 6.79 -11.91
CA ALA A 57 4.97 8.18 -11.50
C ALA A 57 4.20 9.17 -12.41
N ILE A 58 4.32 9.02 -13.72
CA ILE A 58 3.62 9.89 -14.69
C ILE A 58 2.11 9.68 -14.59
N SER A 59 1.63 8.45 -14.55
CA SER A 59 0.20 8.15 -14.41
C SER A 59 -0.37 8.75 -13.13
N MET A 60 0.35 8.64 -12.02
CA MET A 60 -0.08 9.21 -10.75
C MET A 60 -0.12 10.74 -10.77
N LEU A 61 0.88 11.38 -11.37
CA LEU A 61 0.89 12.82 -11.57
C LEU A 61 -0.34 13.27 -12.38
N LEU A 62 -0.64 12.60 -13.49
CA LEU A 62 -1.79 12.91 -14.33
C LEU A 62 -3.11 12.77 -13.57
N VAL A 63 -3.27 11.70 -12.78
CA VAL A 63 -4.45 11.49 -11.92
C VAL A 63 -4.59 12.63 -10.92
N MET A 64 -3.51 13.04 -10.26
CA MET A 64 -3.56 14.13 -9.28
C MET A 64 -3.95 15.47 -9.92
N LEU A 65 -3.41 15.77 -11.10
CA LEU A 65 -3.77 16.98 -11.84
C LEU A 65 -5.25 16.94 -12.30
N GLN A 66 -5.75 15.79 -12.75
CA GLN A 66 -7.16 15.61 -13.11
C GLN A 66 -8.10 15.77 -11.90
N LEU A 67 -7.67 15.35 -10.72
CA LEU A 67 -8.39 15.54 -9.47
C LEU A 67 -8.29 16.99 -8.93
N GLY A 68 -7.56 17.88 -9.60
CA GLY A 68 -7.35 19.26 -9.16
C GLY A 68 -6.44 19.38 -7.94
N LEU A 69 -5.65 18.35 -7.63
CA LEU A 69 -4.72 18.36 -6.51
C LEU A 69 -3.46 19.16 -6.88
N SER A 70 -3.11 20.12 -6.04
CA SER A 70 -1.84 20.86 -6.15
C SER A 70 -0.67 20.01 -5.64
N LEU A 71 0.47 20.09 -6.34
CA LEU A 71 1.71 19.43 -5.91
C LEU A 71 2.12 19.95 -4.53
N SER A 72 2.25 19.01 -3.60
CA SER A 72 2.55 19.25 -2.19
C SER A 72 3.15 18.01 -1.53
N LEU A 73 3.62 18.14 -0.29
CA LEU A 73 4.04 16.99 0.53
C LEU A 73 2.99 15.88 0.58
N PHE A 74 1.71 16.23 0.60
CA PHE A 74 0.62 15.27 0.59
C PHE A 74 0.62 14.40 -0.68
N THR A 75 0.86 15.01 -1.85
CA THR A 75 0.95 14.26 -3.12
C THR A 75 2.15 13.32 -3.16
N VAL A 76 3.26 13.70 -2.51
CA VAL A 76 4.46 12.86 -2.38
C VAL A 76 4.18 11.66 -1.46
N VAL A 77 3.47 11.88 -0.34
CA VAL A 77 3.03 10.79 0.57
C VAL A 77 2.19 9.79 -0.19
N LEU A 78 1.18 10.25 -0.94
CA LEU A 78 0.31 9.40 -1.74
C LEU A 78 1.12 8.54 -2.73
N GLY A 79 2.12 9.12 -3.39
CA GLY A 79 3.03 8.40 -4.29
C GLY A 79 3.76 7.26 -3.60
N HIS A 80 4.36 7.55 -2.45
CA HIS A 80 5.05 6.54 -1.66
C HIS A 80 4.09 5.46 -1.15
N VAL A 81 2.88 5.83 -0.69
CA VAL A 81 1.87 4.88 -0.26
C VAL A 81 1.52 3.90 -1.38
N LEU A 82 1.28 4.39 -2.60
CA LEU A 82 0.92 3.55 -3.74
C LEU A 82 1.98 2.48 -4.04
N VAL A 83 3.27 2.86 -3.96
CA VAL A 83 4.38 1.93 -4.18
C VAL A 83 4.60 1.01 -2.98
N CYS A 84 4.40 1.47 -1.75
CA CYS A 84 4.64 0.69 -0.53
C CYS A 84 3.55 -0.36 -0.23
N ILE A 85 2.30 -0.17 -0.67
CA ILE A 85 1.20 -1.12 -0.44
C ILE A 85 1.52 -2.56 -0.90
N PRO A 86 1.99 -2.83 -2.14
CA PRO A 86 2.28 -4.21 -2.55
C PRO A 86 3.37 -4.86 -1.69
N TYR A 87 4.39 -4.10 -1.26
CA TYR A 87 5.42 -4.61 -0.36
C TYR A 87 4.86 -4.96 1.02
N SER A 88 4.09 -4.05 1.63
CA SER A 88 3.51 -4.28 2.96
C SER A 88 2.54 -5.47 2.93
N MET A 89 1.67 -5.53 1.92
CA MET A 89 0.73 -6.65 1.74
C MET A 89 1.47 -7.99 1.60
N THR A 90 2.56 -8.05 0.82
CA THR A 90 3.32 -9.28 0.60
C THR A 90 3.93 -9.79 1.92
N VAL A 91 4.59 -8.91 2.67
CA VAL A 91 5.21 -9.25 3.97
C VAL A 91 4.15 -9.71 4.98
N LEU A 92 3.03 -8.98 5.08
CA LEU A 92 1.95 -9.28 6.03
C LEU A 92 1.18 -10.55 5.67
N THR A 93 1.03 -10.86 4.37
CA THR A 93 0.40 -12.11 3.91
C THR A 93 1.20 -13.31 4.41
N SER A 94 2.53 -13.31 4.21
CA SER A 94 3.42 -14.36 4.73
C SER A 94 3.34 -14.47 6.26
N GLY A 95 3.22 -13.35 6.96
CA GLY A 95 3.01 -13.32 8.41
C GLY A 95 1.70 -13.99 8.82
N PHE A 96 0.57 -13.63 8.18
CA PHE A 96 -0.75 -14.18 8.49
C PHE A 96 -0.93 -15.65 8.09
N GLU A 97 -0.25 -16.11 7.04
CA GLU A 97 -0.24 -17.53 6.68
C GLU A 97 0.42 -18.41 7.76
N GLY A 98 1.38 -17.85 8.52
CA GLY A 98 1.99 -18.51 9.67
C GLY A 98 1.11 -18.57 10.93
N PHE A 99 0.03 -17.79 11.00
CA PHE A 99 -0.91 -17.83 12.13
C PHE A 99 -1.98 -18.90 11.94
N ASP A 100 -1.91 -19.94 12.78
CA ASP A 100 -2.87 -21.03 12.78
C ASP A 100 -4.29 -20.49 13.01
N ARG A 101 -5.21 -20.85 12.12
CA ARG A 101 -6.60 -20.37 12.12
C ARG A 101 -7.33 -20.78 13.41
N SER A 102 -6.91 -21.90 13.99
CA SER A 102 -7.36 -22.42 15.29
C SER A 102 -7.21 -21.40 16.44
N LEU A 103 -6.12 -20.63 16.45
CA LEU A 103 -5.87 -19.65 17.52
C LEU A 103 -6.84 -18.45 17.45
N GLU A 104 -7.28 -18.07 16.25
CA GLU A 104 -8.25 -16.99 16.03
C GLU A 104 -9.67 -17.47 16.38
N GLU A 105 -10.01 -18.72 16.07
CA GLU A 105 -11.30 -19.35 16.40
C GLU A 105 -11.45 -19.65 17.90
N ALA A 106 -10.36 -19.94 18.63
CA ALA A 106 -10.38 -20.16 20.07
C ALA A 106 -10.52 -18.87 20.92
N SER A 107 -10.28 -17.71 20.30
CA SER A 107 -10.36 -16.40 20.96
C SER A 107 -11.69 -15.67 20.71
N ALA A 108 -12.57 -16.25 19.89
CA ALA A 108 -13.88 -15.71 19.50
C ALA A 108 -15.00 -16.35 20.32
#